data_AF-A0A3N5R5X7-F1
#
_entry.id   AF-A0A3N5R5X7-F1
#
_cell.length_a   1.000
_cell.length_b   1.000
_cell.length_c   1.000
_cell.angle_alpha   90.00
_cell.angle_beta   90.00
_cell.angle_gamma   90.00
#
_symmetry.space_group_name_H-M   'P 1'
#
loop_
_entity.id
_entity.type
_entity.pdbx_description
1 polymer ?
#
loop_
_entity_poly.entity_id
_entity_poly.type
_entity_poly.pdbx_seq_one_letter_code
_entity_poly.pdbx_strand_id
1 'polypeptide(L)' 'MHSAFVVQSLLGSEEKPDVYDLPVADGIKEMLIIRGYTREKILNTKVSSLAENLQIDYYVALLIYNSAKEVTT' A
#
# COMPACT_ATOMS: atom_id res chain seq x y z
N MET A 1 1.95 20.75 -31.89
CA MET A 1 1.11 19.72 -31.25
C MET A 1 1.89 18.42 -31.05
N HIS A 2 3.00 18.45 -30.31
CA HIS A 2 3.81 17.25 -30.07
C HIS A 2 4.23 17.07 -28.59
N SER A 3 4.02 18.07 -27.72
CA SER A 3 4.42 17.93 -26.32
C SER A 3 3.43 17.15 -25.46
N ALA A 4 2.12 17.23 -25.71
CA ALA A 4 1.11 16.56 -24.89
C ALA A 4 1.11 15.02 -25.04
N PHE A 5 1.43 14.49 -26.22
CA PHE A 5 1.44 13.04 -26.49
C PHE A 5 2.61 12.32 -25.81
N VAL A 6 3.78 12.96 -25.75
CA VAL A 6 4.97 12.42 -25.07
C VAL A 6 4.76 12.36 -23.56
N VAL A 7 4.10 13.37 -22.96
CA VAL A 7 3.76 13.36 -21.53
C VAL A 7 2.81 12.21 -21.18
N GLN A 8 1.81 11.92 -22.04
CA GLN A 8 0.91 10.78 -21.83
C GLN A 8 1.60 9.42 -22.01
N SER A 9 2.62 9.32 -22.86
CA SER A 9 3.39 8.07 -23.06
C SER A 9 4.38 7.77 -21.94
N LEU A 10 4.83 8.80 -21.20
CA LEU A 10 5.70 8.67 -20.03
C LEU A 10 4.93 8.42 -18.73
N LEU A 11 3.64 8.78 -18.70
CA LEU A 11 2.66 8.32 -17.71
C LEU A 11 2.23 6.87 -18.02
N GLY A 12 3.20 6.02 -18.40
CA GLY A 12 2.99 4.61 -18.57
C GLY A 12 2.39 4.07 -17.28
N SER A 13 1.14 3.62 -17.40
CA SER A 13 0.37 2.84 -16.43
C SER A 13 1.06 2.74 -15.07
N GLU A 14 0.89 3.73 -14.19
CA GLU A 14 1.33 3.56 -12.81
C GLU A 14 0.63 2.30 -12.29
N GLU A 15 1.40 1.23 -12.15
CA GLU A 15 0.92 -0.01 -11.59
C GLU A 15 0.45 0.34 -10.19
N LYS A 16 -0.87 0.30 -9.97
CA LYS A 16 -1.42 0.64 -8.67
C LYS A 16 -0.72 -0.24 -7.64
N PRO A 17 -0.16 0.34 -6.56
CA PRO A 17 0.47 -0.45 -5.52
C PRO A 17 -0.48 -1.55 -5.04
N ASP A 18 0.00 -2.77 -4.85
CA ASP A 18 -0.79 -3.92 -4.42
C ASP A 18 -1.55 -3.70 -3.10
N VAL A 19 -1.15 -2.70 -2.32
CA VAL A 19 -1.84 -2.24 -1.12
C VAL A 19 -3.21 -1.57 -1.39
N TYR A 20 -3.50 -1.15 -2.62
CA TYR A 20 -4.81 -0.59 -3.00
C TYR A 20 -5.94 -1.61 -2.89
N ASP A 21 -5.60 -2.89 -3.09
CA ASP A 21 -6.55 -4.01 -3.08
C ASP A 21 -6.82 -4.56 -1.67
N LEU A 22 -6.14 -4.03 -0.64
CA LEU A 22 -6.36 -4.45 0.74
C LEU A 22 -7.79 -4.09 1.21
N PRO A 23 -8.53 -4.99 1.86
CA PRO A 23 -9.85 -4.71 2.42
C PRO A 23 -9.78 -3.86 3.71
N VAL A 24 -9.12 -2.70 3.66
CA VAL A 24 -9.00 -1.72 4.75
C VAL A 24 -9.55 -0.35 4.31
N ALA A 25 -9.75 0.55 5.27
CA ALA A 25 -10.21 1.91 4.98
C ALA A 25 -9.22 2.65 4.04
N ASP A 26 -9.74 3.51 3.16
CA ASP A 26 -8.92 4.18 2.15
C ASP A 26 -7.81 5.05 2.75
N GLY A 27 -8.06 5.72 3.88
CA GLY A 27 -7.02 6.48 4.59
C GLY A 27 -5.84 5.61 5.04
N ILE A 28 -6.05 4.32 5.31
CA ILE A 28 -4.97 3.37 5.62
C ILE A 28 -4.21 3.02 4.34
N LYS A 29 -4.90 2.79 3.22
CA LYS A 29 -4.26 2.53 1.93
C LYS A 29 -3.37 3.69 1.50
N GLU A 30 -3.90 4.91 1.58
CA GLU A 30 -3.16 6.14 1.27
C GLU A 30 -1.90 6.27 2.14
N MET A 31 -2.03 6.03 3.45
CA MET A 31 -0.89 6.02 4.36
C MET A 31 0.17 4.97 3.96
N LEU A 32 -0.25 3.74 3.63
CA LEU A 32 0.66 2.67 3.21
C LEU A 32 1.40 3.05 1.92
N ILE A 33 0.70 3.65 0.96
CA ILE A 33 1.28 4.12 -0.32
C ILE A 33 2.30 5.22 -0.07
N ILE A 34 1.94 6.27 0.69
CA ILE A 34 2.83 7.39 1.03
C ILE A 34 4.10 6.88 1.75
N ARG A 35 3.97 5.84 2.57
CA ARG A 35 5.07 5.23 3.32
C ARG A 35 5.82 4.13 2.54
N GLY A 36 5.48 3.90 1.27
CA GLY A 36 6.15 2.92 0.42
C GLY A 36 6.05 1.49 0.96
N TYR A 37 4.87 1.10 1.43
CA TYR A 37 4.56 -0.29 1.78
C TYR A 37 4.01 -1.03 0.57
N THR A 38 4.47 -2.26 0.40
CA THR A 38 3.87 -3.28 -0.46
C THR A 38 3.25 -4.36 0.41
N ARG A 39 2.37 -5.18 -0.16
CA ARG A 39 1.81 -6.34 0.52
C ARG A 39 2.91 -7.28 1.03
N GLU A 40 3.92 -7.55 0.20
CA GLU A 40 5.08 -8.38 0.58
C GLU A 40 5.79 -7.80 1.81
N LYS A 41 6.05 -6.49 1.83
CA LYS A 41 6.71 -5.82 2.96
C LYS A 41 5.88 -5.90 4.22
N ILE A 42 4.55 -5.77 4.12
CA ILE A 42 3.63 -5.95 5.26
C ILE A 42 3.75 -7.38 5.81
N LEU A 43 3.71 -8.39 4.95
CA LEU A 43 3.76 -9.80 5.34
C LEU A 43 5.11 -10.22 5.94
N ASN A 44 6.20 -9.58 5.52
CA ASN A 44 7.56 -9.80 6.02
C ASN A 44 7.94 -8.92 7.23
N THR A 45 7.04 -8.04 7.69
CA THR A 45 7.26 -7.17 8.85
C THR A 45 6.51 -7.71 10.07
N LYS A 46 7.13 -7.66 11.26
CA LYS A 46 6.42 -7.97 12.51
C LYS A 46 5.30 -6.96 12.73
N VAL A 47 4.12 -7.41 13.21
CA VAL A 47 2.97 -6.53 13.48
C VAL A 47 3.34 -5.39 14.45
N SER A 48 4.18 -5.65 15.46
CA SER A 48 4.65 -4.61 16.37
C SER A 48 5.49 -3.54 15.66
N SER A 49 6.42 -3.96 14.80
CA SER A 49 7.23 -3.05 13.99
C SER A 49 6.38 -2.28 12.97
N LEU A 50 5.33 -2.90 12.43
CA LEU A 50 4.37 -2.23 11.55
C LEU A 50 3.63 -1.11 12.31
N ALA A 51 3.17 -1.38 13.54
CA ALA A 51 2.53 -0.40 14.41
C ALA A 51 3.48 0.78 14.73
N GLU A 52 4.71 0.47 15.12
CA GLU A 52 5.75 1.47 15.44
C GLU A 52 6.11 2.34 14.22
N ASN A 53 6.38 1.72 13.07
CA ASN A 53 6.81 2.42 11.86
C ASN A 53 5.71 3.32 11.28
N LEU A 54 4.45 2.88 11.38
CA LEU A 54 3.30 3.63 10.90
C LEU A 54 2.73 4.59 11.95
N GLN A 55 3.20 4.53 13.20
CA GLN A 55 2.69 5.30 14.34
C GLN A 55 1.18 5.12 14.54
N ILE A 56 0.74 3.87 14.46
CA ILE A 56 -0.65 3.44 14.64
C ILE A 56 -0.75 2.47 15.80
N ASP A 57 -1.95 2.29 16.33
CA ASP A 57 -2.20 1.26 17.33
C ASP A 57 -1.89 -0.15 16.80
N TYR A 58 -1.40 -1.01 17.68
CA TYR A 58 -1.11 -2.41 17.38
C TYR A 58 -2.32 -3.13 16.75
N TYR A 59 -3.53 -2.82 17.22
CA TYR A 59 -4.76 -3.38 16.67
C TYR A 59 -4.96 -3.02 15.19
N VAL A 60 -4.68 -1.77 14.81
CA VAL A 60 -4.78 -1.33 13.41
C VAL A 60 -3.70 -2.00 12.57
N ALA A 61 -2.47 -2.12 13.08
CA ALA A 61 -1.41 -2.87 12.41
C ALA A 61 -1.78 -4.34 12.19
N LEU A 62 -2.44 -4.97 13.17
CA LEU A 62 -2.91 -6.35 13.05
C LEU A 62 -4.00 -6.48 11.97
N LEU A 63 -4.94 -5.54 11.90
CA LEU A 63 -5.96 -5.50 10.84
C LEU A 63 -5.32 -5.40 9.45
N ILE A 64 -4.32 -4.53 9.28
CA ILE A 64 -3.57 -4.38 8.02
C ILE A 64 -2.87 -5.69 7.66
N TYR A 65 -2.17 -6.31 8.61
CA TYR A 65 -1.45 -7.56 8.38
C TYR A 65 -2.39 -8.70 7.97
N ASN A 66 -3.53 -8.84 8.65
CA ASN A 66 -4.53 -9.86 8.31
C ASN A 66 -5.17 -9.58 6.95
N SER A 67 -5.47 -8.32 6.65
CA SER A 67 -5.98 -7.91 5.33
C SER A 67 -5.01 -8.28 4.21
N ALA A 68 -3.70 -8.10 4.43
CA ALA A 68 -2.66 -8.51 3.48
C ALA A 68 -2.55 -10.04 3.32
N LYS A 69 -2.93 -10.83 4.33
CA LYS A 69 -2.96 -12.29 4.22
C LYS A 69 -4.16 -12.79 3.42
N GLU A 70 -5.31 -12.13 3.53
CA GLU A 70 -6.56 -12.57 2.92
C GLU A 70 -6.63 -12.38 1.41
N VAL A 71 -5.85 -11.44 0.85
CA VAL A 71 -5.77 -11.24 -0.60
C VAL A 71 -5.08 -12.45 -1.25
N THR A 72 -5.82 -13.45 -1.70
CA THR A 72 -5.27 -14.54 -2.53
C THR A 72 -5.20 -14.07 -3.98
N THR A 73 -4.01 -14.07 -4.55
CA THR A 73 -3.73 -13.81 -5.97
C THR A 73 -4.48 -14.78 -6.87
#